data_AF-A0A4Y2U800-F1
#
_entry.id   AF-A0A4Y2U800-F1
#
_cell.length_a   1.000
_cell.length_b   1.000
_cell.length_c   1.000
_cell.angle_alpha   90.00
_cell.angle_beta   90.00
_cell.angle_gamma   90.00
#
_symmetry.space_group_name_H-M   'P 1'
#
loop_
_entity.id
_entity.type
_entity.pdbx_description
1 polymer ?
#
loop_
_entity_poly.entity_id
_entity_poly.type
_entity_poly.pdbx_seq_one_letter_code
_entity_poly.pdbx_strand_id
1 'polypeptide(L)'
;MSDILRLQVFHRTEYNIETSGRFMPKPALKALAEMWRSIPDALLSQKEMAFIFSKYPGFSIEELQSTYERMVGPYPSEPTPRSLAHYCRIAIRKVMAFNLQLPHGISKLDLPATLAISF
;
A
#
# COMPACT_ATOMS: atom_id res chain seq x y z
N MET A 1 -27.32 19.93 -12.67
CA MET A 1 -25.98 19.77 -13.28
C MET A 1 -24.90 20.36 -12.35
N SER A 2 -24.87 19.92 -11.08
CA SER A 2 -24.03 20.53 -10.01
C SER A 2 -23.36 19.50 -9.09
N ASP A 3 -23.53 18.20 -9.33
CA ASP A 3 -23.13 17.15 -8.38
C ASP A 3 -21.84 16.42 -8.76
N ILE A 4 -21.28 16.69 -9.94
CA ILE A 4 -20.05 16.02 -10.42
C ILE A 4 -18.79 16.68 -9.85
N LEU A 5 -18.86 17.95 -9.42
CA LEU A 5 -17.70 18.68 -8.89
C LEU A 5 -17.46 18.46 -7.38
N ARG A 6 -18.38 17.81 -6.65
CA ARG A 6 -18.20 17.53 -5.21
C ARG A 6 -17.40 16.27 -4.91
N LEU A 7 -17.22 15.37 -5.90
CA LEU A 7 -16.47 14.12 -5.70
C LEU A 7 -14.97 14.25 -5.97
N GLN A 8 -14.51 15.34 -6.57
CA GLN A 8 -13.07 15.63 -6.74
C GLN A 8 -12.44 16.30 -5.50
N VAL A 9 -13.23 16.62 -4.48
CA VAL A 9 -12.77 17.30 -3.24
C VAL A 9 -12.53 16.30 -2.09
N PHE A 10 -12.69 15.00 -2.32
CA PHE A 10 -12.47 13.99 -1.28
C PHE A 10 -10.98 13.82 -0.96
N HIS A 11 -10.55 14.55 0.06
CA HIS A 11 -9.39 14.32 0.92
C HIS A 11 -8.00 14.33 0.26
N ARG A 12 -7.60 15.51 -0.26
CA ARG A 12 -6.26 16.00 0.07
C ARG A 12 -6.30 16.48 1.51
N THR A 13 -6.26 15.55 2.47
CA THR A 13 -5.82 15.91 3.82
C THR A 13 -4.35 16.28 3.67
N GLU A 14 -4.09 17.59 3.69
CA GLU A 14 -2.78 18.11 4.05
C GLU A 14 -2.52 17.61 5.48
N TYR A 15 -1.93 16.42 5.58
CA TYR A 15 -1.23 16.04 6.78
C TYR A 15 -0.12 17.07 6.92
N ASN A 16 -0.28 18.01 7.84
CA ASN A 16 0.80 18.83 8.34
C ASN A 16 1.84 17.87 8.92
N ILE A 17 2.82 17.48 8.09
CA ILE A 17 4.04 16.74 8.48
C ILE A 17 5.03 17.70 9.17
N GLU A 18 4.63 18.95 9.42
CA GLU A 18 5.37 19.88 10.23
C GLU A 18 5.02 19.61 11.71
N THR A 19 6.00 19.08 12.46
CA THR A 19 6.05 18.87 13.94
C THR A 19 6.02 17.42 14.49
N SER A 20 6.77 16.48 13.91
CA SER A 20 7.34 15.39 14.72
C SER A 20 8.63 14.84 14.16
N GLY A 21 9.75 15.37 14.65
CA GLY A 21 11.05 14.77 14.45
C GLY A 21 11.08 13.31 14.96
N ARG A 22 11.31 12.39 14.01
CA ARG A 22 12.04 11.11 14.13
C ARG A 22 11.43 9.90 14.84
N PHE A 23 10.21 9.92 15.38
CA PHE A 23 9.65 8.65 15.87
C PHE A 23 8.13 8.57 15.73
N MET A 24 7.67 7.75 14.77
CA MET A 24 6.28 7.31 14.74
C MET A 24 5.96 6.59 16.07
N PRO A 25 4.91 6.98 16.82
CA PRO A 25 4.56 6.34 18.09
C PRO A 25 4.43 4.82 17.92
N LYS A 26 4.92 4.03 18.89
CA LYS A 26 4.87 2.55 18.82
C LYS A 26 3.48 1.98 18.47
N PRO A 27 2.35 2.52 18.99
CA PRO A 27 1.02 2.06 18.61
C PRO A 27 0.69 2.31 17.13
N ALA A 28 1.08 3.47 16.59
CA ALA A 28 0.86 3.83 15.19
C ALA A 28 1.72 2.95 14.26
N LEU A 29 2.96 2.68 14.63
CA LEU A 29 3.83 1.77 13.90
C LEU A 29 3.26 0.34 13.86
N LYS A 30 2.73 -0.14 14.99
CA LYS A 30 2.08 -1.45 15.08
C LYS A 30 0.82 -1.51 14.21
N ALA A 31 -0.06 -0.52 14.30
CA ALA A 31 -1.26 -0.44 13.48
C ALA A 31 -0.92 -0.42 11.98
N LEU A 32 0.11 0.34 11.59
CA LEU A 32 0.55 0.39 10.21
C LEU A 32 1.15 -0.95 9.74
N ALA A 33 1.92 -1.64 10.58
CA ALA A 33 2.43 -2.97 10.27
C ALA A 33 1.29 -4.01 10.12
N GLU A 34 0.27 -3.96 10.98
CA GLU A 34 -0.91 -4.82 10.90
C GLU A 34 -1.73 -4.52 9.64
N MET A 35 -1.95 -3.24 9.32
CA MET A 35 -2.57 -2.82 8.07
C MET A 35 -1.78 -3.31 6.87
N TRP A 36 -0.46 -3.14 6.86
CA TRP A 36 0.40 -3.56 5.75
C TRP A 36 0.36 -5.08 5.54
N ARG A 37 0.37 -5.85 6.64
CA ARG A 37 0.23 -7.32 6.59
C ARG A 37 -1.15 -7.79 6.14
N SER A 38 -2.18 -6.97 6.33
CA SER A 38 -3.54 -7.27 5.87
C SER A 38 -3.74 -7.06 4.36
N ILE A 39 -2.81 -6.35 3.70
CA ILE A 39 -2.85 -6.10 2.26
C ILE A 39 -1.98 -7.16 1.58
N PRO A 40 -2.53 -8.00 0.67
CA PRO A 40 -1.76 -8.98 -0.09
C PRO A 40 -0.99 -8.31 -1.24
N ASP A 41 -0.43 -7.13 -1.00
CA ASP A 41 0.37 -6.41 -1.98
C ASP A 41 1.80 -6.95 -1.95
N ALA A 42 2.47 -6.77 -3.09
CA ALA A 42 3.85 -7.18 -3.23
C ALA A 42 4.76 -6.30 -2.36
N LEU A 43 5.56 -6.95 -1.49
CA LEU A 43 6.63 -6.25 -0.80
C LEU A 43 7.63 -5.71 -1.82
N LEU A 44 7.91 -4.41 -1.78
CA LEU A 44 8.97 -3.80 -2.58
C LEU A 44 10.34 -4.32 -2.13
N SER A 45 11.24 -4.60 -3.07
CA SER A 45 12.64 -4.84 -2.78
C SER A 45 13.40 -3.53 -2.50
N GLN A 46 14.60 -3.62 -1.92
CA GLN A 46 15.45 -2.46 -1.68
C GLN A 46 15.74 -1.70 -2.98
N LYS A 47 16.04 -2.43 -4.06
CA LYS A 47 16.27 -1.85 -5.39
C LYS A 47 15.02 -1.25 -6.01
N GLU A 48 13.86 -1.90 -5.87
CA GLU A 48 12.59 -1.33 -6.35
C GLU A 48 12.28 -0.02 -5.64
N MET A 49 12.48 0.02 -4.31
CA MET A 49 12.29 1.22 -3.52
C MET A 49 13.26 2.32 -3.95
N ALA A 50 14.56 2.02 -4.07
CA ALA A 50 15.55 2.99 -4.51
C ALA A 50 15.23 3.53 -5.92
N PHE A 51 14.82 2.67 -6.84
CA PHE A 51 14.43 3.06 -8.20
C PHE A 51 13.20 3.98 -8.21
N ILE A 52 12.14 3.64 -7.47
CA ILE A 52 10.91 4.44 -7.40
C ILE A 52 11.21 5.80 -6.75
N PHE A 53 11.92 5.80 -5.63
CA PHE A 53 12.16 7.00 -4.83
C PHE A 53 13.33 7.86 -5.32
N SER A 54 14.21 7.34 -6.19
CA SER A 54 15.23 8.15 -6.89
C SER A 54 14.63 9.31 -7.68
N LYS A 55 13.36 9.20 -8.09
CA LYS A 55 12.62 10.24 -8.81
C LYS A 55 12.10 11.36 -7.89
N TYR A 56 12.23 11.21 -6.58
CA TYR A 56 11.69 12.12 -5.58
C TYR A 56 12.82 12.63 -4.66
N PRO A 57 13.53 13.70 -5.05
CA PRO A 57 14.75 14.16 -4.38
C PRO A 57 14.56 14.70 -2.95
N GLY A 58 13.33 14.72 -2.41
CA GLY A 58 13.02 15.17 -1.05
C GLY A 58 13.00 14.06 0.01
N PHE A 59 13.24 12.79 -0.36
CA PHE A 59 13.19 11.66 0.57
C PHE A 59 14.56 11.01 0.73
N SER A 60 14.97 10.77 1.98
CA SER A 60 16.09 9.85 2.24
C SER A 60 15.61 8.42 2.01
N ILE A 61 16.21 7.77 1.02
CA ILE A 61 15.93 6.35 0.70
C ILE A 61 16.31 5.48 1.90
N GLU A 62 17.37 5.81 2.62
CA GLU A 62 17.86 5.07 3.78
C GLU A 62 16.86 5.12 4.94
N GLU A 63 16.31 6.30 5.25
CA GLU A 63 15.28 6.46 6.28
C GLU A 63 13.99 5.70 5.91
N LEU A 64 13.62 5.74 4.63
CA LEU A 64 12.47 5.00 4.12
C LEU A 64 12.67 3.49 4.21
N GLN A 65 13.81 2.98 3.76
CA GLN A 65 14.16 1.56 3.81
C GLN A 65 14.20 1.06 5.26
N SER A 66 14.80 1.82 6.17
CA SER A 66 14.85 1.50 7.61
C SER A 66 13.45 1.47 8.24
N THR A 67 12.61 2.45 7.90
CA THR A 67 11.23 2.52 8.40
C THR A 67 10.40 1.36 7.87
N TYR A 68 10.56 1.03 6.59
CA TYR A 68 9.87 -0.08 5.94
C TYR A 68 10.27 -1.42 6.56
N GLU A 69 11.57 -1.69 6.70
CA GLU A 69 12.09 -2.91 7.34
C GLU A 69 11.56 -3.10 8.76
N ARG A 70 11.45 -2.01 9.53
CA ARG A 70 10.88 -2.06 10.88
C ARG A 70 9.39 -2.47 10.90
N MET A 71 8.65 -2.20 9.83
CA MET A 71 7.23 -2.57 9.72
C MET A 71 7.04 -3.98 9.16
N VAL A 72 7.74 -4.29 8.06
CA VAL A 72 7.54 -5.54 7.32
C VAL A 72 8.45 -6.66 7.78
N GLY A 73 9.53 -6.34 8.49
CA GLY A 73 10.63 -7.26 8.78
C GLY A 73 11.66 -7.32 7.64
N PRO A 74 12.58 -8.29 7.68
CA PRO A 74 13.53 -8.51 6.60
C PRO A 74 12.81 -8.71 5.26
N TYR A 75 13.26 -8.02 4.23
CA TYR A 75 12.66 -8.03 2.90
C TYR A 75 13.75 -8.11 1.83
N PRO A 76 13.43 -8.52 0.58
CA PRO A 76 14.45 -8.85 -0.39
C PRO A 76 15.22 -7.60 -0.86
N SER A 77 16.53 -7.73 -1.04
CA SER A 77 17.34 -6.65 -1.63
C SER A 77 17.08 -6.52 -3.14
N GLU A 78 17.00 -7.67 -3.82
CA GLU A 78 16.73 -7.77 -5.25
C GLU A 78 15.23 -7.92 -5.56
N PRO A 79 14.76 -7.42 -6.72
CA PRO A 79 13.40 -7.69 -7.18
C PRO A 79 13.20 -9.20 -7.36
N THR A 80 12.17 -9.75 -6.73
CA THR A 80 11.75 -11.13 -6.95
C THR A 80 10.57 -11.16 -7.93
N PRO A 81 10.63 -11.95 -9.02
CA PRO A 81 9.50 -12.07 -9.93
C PRO A 81 8.31 -12.67 -9.19
N ARG A 82 7.18 -11.96 -9.23
CA ARG A 82 5.91 -12.43 -8.64
C ARG A 82 5.10 -13.19 -9.67
N SER A 83 4.25 -14.10 -9.20
CA SER A 83 3.34 -14.83 -10.08
C SER A 83 2.35 -13.87 -10.76
N LEU A 84 1.89 -14.23 -11.96
CA LEU A 84 0.83 -13.48 -12.65
C LEU A 84 -0.43 -13.36 -11.78
N ALA A 85 -0.77 -14.43 -11.06
CA ALA A 85 -1.88 -14.44 -10.12
C ALA A 85 -1.74 -13.34 -9.04
N HIS A 86 -0.53 -13.08 -8.56
CA HIS A 86 -0.25 -11.99 -7.63
C HIS A 86 -0.56 -10.62 -8.23
N TYR A 87 -0.09 -10.36 -9.44
CA TYR A 87 -0.38 -9.11 -10.14
C TYR A 87 -1.88 -8.92 -10.42
N CYS A 88 -2.57 -9.97 -10.84
CA CYS A 88 -4.02 -9.93 -11.04
C CYS A 88 -4.76 -9.61 -9.74
N ARG A 89 -4.36 -10.20 -8.60
CA ARG A 89 -4.96 -9.90 -7.29
C ARG A 89 -4.81 -8.44 -6.91
N ILE A 90 -3.61 -7.88 -7.05
CA ILE A 90 -3.34 -6.46 -6.77
C ILE A 90 -4.20 -5.57 -7.67
N ALA A 91 -4.25 -5.85 -8.98
CA ALA A 91 -5.02 -5.05 -9.92
C ALA A 91 -6.52 -5.02 -9.57
N ILE A 92 -7.11 -6.19 -9.26
CA ILE A 92 -8.52 -6.30 -8.85
C ILE A 92 -8.75 -5.54 -7.55
N ARG A 93 -7.93 -5.76 -6.51
CA ARG A 93 -8.07 -5.05 -5.23
C ARG A 93 -7.94 -3.53 -5.39
N LYS A 94 -7.03 -3.04 -6.23
CA LYS A 94 -6.91 -1.59 -6.51
C LYS A 94 -8.18 -1.01 -7.10
N VAL A 95 -8.77 -1.68 -8.09
CA VAL A 95 -10.04 -1.25 -8.69
C VAL A 95 -11.17 -1.29 -7.65
N MET A 96 -11.25 -2.33 -6.83
CA MET A 96 -12.28 -2.42 -5.79
C MET A 96 -12.11 -1.38 -4.68
N ALA A 97 -10.89 -1.12 -4.26
CA ALA A 97 -10.57 -0.08 -3.27
C ALA A 97 -10.94 1.31 -3.80
N PHE A 98 -10.58 1.60 -5.06
CA PHE A 98 -10.93 2.84 -5.74
C PHE A 98 -12.46 3.05 -5.81
N ASN A 99 -13.21 1.97 -5.99
CA ASN A 99 -14.68 2.01 -6.02
C ASN A 99 -15.33 1.87 -4.63
N LEU A 100 -14.57 1.93 -3.53
CA LEU A 100 -15.07 1.78 -2.15
C LEU A 100 -15.84 0.46 -1.91
N GLN A 101 -15.49 -0.59 -2.65
CA GLN A 101 -16.18 -1.88 -2.55
C GLN A 101 -15.49 -2.82 -1.55
N LEU A 102 -14.25 -2.58 -1.15
CA LEU A 102 -13.58 -3.42 -0.16
C LEU A 102 -14.13 -3.18 1.26
N PRO A 103 -14.19 -4.21 2.12
CA PRO A 103 -13.78 -5.60 1.85
C PRO A 103 -14.87 -6.46 1.17
N HIS A 104 -16.14 -6.01 1.15
CA HIS A 104 -17.30 -6.83 0.76
C HIS A 104 -17.49 -7.02 -0.75
N GLY A 105 -16.72 -6.31 -1.58
CA GLY A 105 -16.82 -6.36 -3.03
C GLY A 105 -16.32 -7.68 -3.58
N ILE A 106 -15.28 -8.24 -2.98
CA ILE A 106 -14.62 -9.47 -3.48
C ILE A 106 -15.60 -10.64 -3.50
N SER A 107 -16.45 -10.77 -2.47
CA SER A 107 -17.47 -11.84 -2.41
C SER A 107 -18.58 -11.68 -3.44
N LYS A 108 -18.69 -10.53 -4.10
CA LYS A 108 -19.62 -10.28 -5.21
C LYS A 108 -19.00 -10.61 -6.58
N LEU A 109 -17.69 -10.86 -6.64
CA LEU A 109 -17.08 -11.39 -7.84
C LEU A 109 -17.47 -12.87 -7.93
N ASP A 110 -17.99 -13.29 -9.08
CA ASP A 110 -18.33 -14.69 -9.37
C ASP A 110 -17.04 -15.50 -9.63
N LEU A 111 -16.17 -15.55 -8.60
CA LEU A 111 -14.89 -16.22 -8.63
C LEU A 111 -15.02 -17.59 -7.98
N PRO A 112 -14.34 -18.62 -8.52
CA PRO A 112 -14.17 -19.89 -7.83
C PRO A 112 -13.64 -19.69 -6.40
N ALA A 113 -14.16 -20.44 -5.43
CA ALA A 113 -13.80 -20.32 -4.02
C ALA A 113 -12.28 -20.44 -3.77
N THR A 114 -11.59 -21.24 -4.58
CA THR A 114 -10.12 -21.42 -4.54
C THR A 114 -9.35 -20.13 -4.83
N LEU A 115 -9.92 -19.22 -5.63
CA LEU A 115 -9.35 -17.90 -5.90
C LEU A 115 -9.77 -16.90 -4.83
N ALA A 116 -11.03 -16.94 -4.38
CA ALA A 116 -11.57 -16.01 -3.39
C ALA A 116 -10.86 -16.07 -2.01
N ILE A 117 -10.42 -17.26 -1.56
CA ILE A 117 -9.68 -17.44 -0.29
C ILE A 117 -8.30 -16.78 -0.33
N SER A 118 -7.77 -16.58 -1.54
CA SER A 118 -6.43 -16.04 -1.74
C SER A 118 -6.39 -14.52 -1.92
N PHE A 119 -7.53 -13.84 -1.73
CA PHE A 119 -7.70 -12.39 -1.82
C PHE A 119 -7.69 -11.70 -0.46
#